data_AF-A0A812U8Y0-F1
#
_entry.id   AF-A0A812U8Y0-F1
#
_cell.length_a   1.000
_cell.length_b   1.000
_cell.length_c   1.000
_cell.angle_alpha   90.00
_cell.angle_beta   90.00
_cell.angle_gamma   90.00
#
_symmetry.space_group_name_H-M   'P 1'
#
loop_
_entity.id
_entity.type
_entity.pdbx_description
1 polymer ?
#
loop_
_entity_poly.entity_id
_entity_poly.type
_entity_poly.pdbx_seq_one_letter_code
_entity_poly.pdbx_strand_id
1 'polypeptide(L)'
;MKAGLHMPCFPQPSAPSLHPSQRQQRPMSSKQRGHLTHRAVQLLALCVGIGALGLGLSCLVDPVTSAKMYGLPSDGSISALCWVKAVGVRDICLGIGTMAFLMLQPSALRIFAPTMLLVTGSDAALTIGGPSTADHLLGSVIVGLLSAAAWSDPFLAPAESHSYKHT
;
A
#
# COMPACT_ATOMS: atom_id res chain seq x y z
N MET A 1 -87.98 4.75 24.06
CA MET A 1 -87.34 4.12 22.89
C MET A 1 -85.89 4.61 22.83
N LYS A 2 -84.91 3.73 23.09
CA LYS A 2 -83.47 4.05 23.08
C LYS A 2 -82.88 3.63 21.73
N ALA A 3 -82.49 4.59 20.91
CA ALA A 3 -81.78 4.33 19.66
C ALA A 3 -80.29 4.06 19.97
N GLY A 4 -79.85 2.83 19.75
CA GLY A 4 -78.45 2.44 19.86
C GLY A 4 -77.68 2.81 18.59
N LEU A 5 -76.71 3.71 18.72
CA LEU A 5 -75.77 4.09 17.66
C LEU A 5 -74.72 2.98 17.49
N HIS A 6 -74.79 2.30 16.35
CA HIS A 6 -73.82 1.29 15.93
C HIS A 6 -72.60 2.01 15.33
N MET A 7 -71.45 1.95 16.01
CA MET A 7 -70.18 2.48 15.50
C MET A 7 -69.62 1.53 14.42
N PRO A 8 -69.26 2.03 13.22
CA PRO A 8 -68.62 1.23 12.19
C PRO A 8 -67.18 0.90 12.57
N CYS A 9 -66.82 -0.37 12.44
CA CYS A 9 -65.46 -0.88 12.64
C CYS A 9 -64.57 -0.41 11.48
N PHE A 10 -63.60 0.47 11.76
CA PHE A 10 -62.63 0.92 10.76
C PHE A 10 -61.52 -0.13 10.58
N PRO A 11 -61.17 -0.51 9.35
CA PRO A 11 -60.08 -1.44 9.08
C PRO A 11 -58.73 -0.84 9.51
N GLN A 12 -57.95 -1.63 10.26
CA GLN A 12 -56.64 -1.26 10.77
C GLN A 12 -55.63 -1.19 9.61
N PRO A 13 -54.92 -0.07 9.39
CA PRO A 13 -53.97 0.07 8.30
C PRO A 13 -52.80 -0.92 8.47
N SER A 14 -52.55 -1.72 7.43
CA SER A 14 -51.45 -2.67 7.35
C SER A 14 -50.11 -1.92 7.48
N ALA A 15 -49.30 -2.33 8.45
CA ALA A 15 -48.00 -1.73 8.69
C ALA A 15 -47.11 -1.84 7.45
N PRO A 16 -46.38 -0.77 7.06
CA PRO A 16 -45.47 -0.80 5.92
C PRO A 16 -44.39 -1.86 6.14
N SER A 17 -44.28 -2.80 5.20
CA SER A 17 -43.25 -3.83 5.20
C SER A 17 -41.88 -3.17 5.09
N LEU A 18 -41.12 -3.15 6.18
CA LEU A 18 -39.73 -2.71 6.22
C LEU A 18 -38.93 -3.54 5.21
N HIS A 19 -38.53 -2.87 4.12
CA HIS A 19 -37.73 -3.46 3.07
C HIS A 19 -36.42 -3.99 3.66
N PRO A 20 -36.11 -5.30 3.55
CA PRO A 20 -34.90 -5.91 4.12
C PRO A 20 -33.57 -5.42 3.49
N SER A 21 -33.64 -4.47 2.55
CA SER A 21 -32.50 -3.86 1.86
C SER A 21 -31.80 -2.74 2.64
N GLN A 22 -32.34 -2.29 3.80
CA GLN A 22 -31.60 -1.42 4.73
C GLN A 22 -30.86 -2.21 5.81
N ARG A 23 -30.13 -3.26 5.42
CA ARG A 23 -29.14 -3.91 6.28
C ARG A 23 -28.01 -2.91 6.53
N GLN A 24 -28.20 -2.09 7.57
CA GLN A 24 -27.25 -1.12 8.13
C GLN A 24 -25.81 -1.59 7.97
N GLN A 25 -25.06 -0.92 7.11
CA GLN A 25 -23.61 -1.00 7.13
C GLN A 25 -23.15 -0.35 8.44
N ARG A 26 -22.88 -1.17 9.47
CA ARG A 26 -22.32 -0.66 10.72
C ARG A 26 -20.94 -0.08 10.41
N PRO A 27 -20.71 1.21 10.70
CA PRO A 27 -19.40 1.81 10.49
C PRO A 27 -18.35 1.07 11.33
N MET A 28 -17.20 0.76 10.73
CA MET A 28 -16.11 0.08 11.43
C MET A 28 -15.61 0.92 12.61
N SER A 29 -15.35 0.29 13.75
CA SER A 29 -14.74 0.96 14.91
C SER A 29 -13.34 1.51 14.56
N SER A 30 -12.92 2.58 15.23
CA SER A 30 -11.56 3.15 15.04
C SER A 30 -10.45 2.12 15.31
N LYS A 31 -10.62 1.27 16.32
CA LYS A 31 -9.69 0.17 16.65
C LYS A 31 -9.55 -0.83 15.51
N GLN A 32 -10.68 -1.27 14.92
CA GLN A 32 -10.66 -2.20 13.78
C GLN A 32 -9.94 -1.59 12.56
N ARG A 33 -10.18 -0.31 12.26
CA ARG A 33 -9.49 0.41 11.18
C ARG A 33 -7.98 0.48 11.41
N GLY A 34 -7.55 0.76 12.63
CA GLY A 34 -6.13 0.74 12.99
C GLY A 34 -5.48 -0.60 12.73
N HIS A 35 -6.07 -1.70 13.23
CA HIS A 35 -5.51 -3.04 13.02
C HIS A 35 -5.48 -3.45 11.54
N LEU A 36 -6.49 -3.08 10.76
CA LEU A 36 -6.52 -3.36 9.33
C LEU A 36 -5.40 -2.62 8.59
N THR A 37 -5.21 -1.34 8.91
CA THR A 37 -4.14 -0.51 8.33
C THR A 37 -2.77 -1.06 8.68
N HIS A 38 -2.54 -1.45 9.94
CA HIS A 38 -1.29 -2.06 10.37
C HIS A 38 -0.97 -3.35 9.63
N ARG A 39 -1.95 -4.25 9.48
CA ARG A 39 -1.79 -5.47 8.69
C ARG A 39 -1.51 -5.16 7.22
N ALA A 40 -2.17 -4.15 6.65
CA ALA A 40 -1.91 -3.72 5.29
C ALA A 40 -0.45 -3.23 5.14
N VAL A 41 0.07 -2.44 6.09
CA VAL A 41 1.47 -2.02 6.09
C VAL A 41 2.42 -3.22 6.15
N GLN A 42 2.17 -4.19 7.03
CA GLN A 42 3.00 -5.40 7.14
C GLN A 42 3.04 -6.19 5.83
N LEU A 43 1.86 -6.44 5.23
CA LEU A 43 1.75 -7.17 3.97
C LEU A 43 2.41 -6.41 2.82
N LEU A 44 2.15 -5.11 2.69
CA LEU A 44 2.74 -4.27 1.65
C LEU A 44 4.26 -4.18 1.81
N ALA A 45 4.77 -3.99 3.02
CA ALA A 45 6.21 -3.96 3.29
C ALA A 45 6.87 -5.30 2.96
N LEU A 46 6.22 -6.42 3.29
CA LEU A 46 6.71 -7.75 2.92
C LEU A 46 6.75 -7.93 1.40
N CYS A 47 5.66 -7.57 0.70
CA CYS A 47 5.59 -7.63 -0.76
C CYS A 47 6.64 -6.74 -1.43
N VAL A 48 6.79 -5.50 -0.98
CA VAL A 48 7.81 -4.56 -1.49
C VAL A 48 9.21 -5.08 -1.23
N GLY A 49 9.48 -5.57 -0.02
CA GLY A 49 10.79 -6.08 0.34
C GLY A 49 11.19 -7.32 -0.49
N ILE A 50 10.30 -8.31 -0.62
CA ILE A 50 10.56 -9.51 -1.44
C ILE A 50 10.67 -9.12 -2.92
N GLY A 51 9.77 -8.27 -3.42
CA GLY A 51 9.76 -7.80 -4.80
C GLY A 51 11.07 -7.10 -5.17
N ALA A 52 11.53 -6.17 -4.34
CA ALA A 52 12.78 -5.45 -4.55
C ALA A 52 14.01 -6.40 -4.52
N LEU A 53 14.02 -7.40 -3.64
CA LEU A 53 15.08 -8.42 -3.65
C LEU A 53 15.07 -9.25 -4.93
N GLY A 54 13.90 -9.70 -5.38
CA GLY A 54 13.74 -10.46 -6.61
C GLY A 54 14.19 -9.68 -7.85
N LEU A 55 13.74 -8.42 -7.96
CA LEU A 55 14.15 -7.52 -9.04
C LEU A 55 15.65 -7.26 -9.01
N GLY A 56 16.20 -6.97 -7.84
CA GLY A 56 17.62 -6.71 -7.69
C GLY A 56 18.49 -7.90 -8.05
N LEU A 57 18.11 -9.11 -7.62
CA LEU A 57 18.78 -10.35 -8.03
C LEU A 57 18.65 -10.61 -9.53
N SER A 58 17.49 -10.36 -10.14
CA SER A 58 17.31 -10.52 -11.58
C SER A 58 18.23 -9.62 -12.40
N CYS A 59 18.46 -8.38 -11.95
CA CYS A 59 19.40 -7.44 -12.57
C CYS A 59 20.86 -7.92 -12.49
N LEU A 60 21.21 -8.72 -11.48
CA LEU A 60 22.56 -9.28 -11.33
C LEU A 60 22.75 -10.58 -12.12
N VAL A 61 21.71 -11.42 -12.18
CA VAL A 61 21.74 -12.74 -12.86
C VAL A 61 21.58 -12.58 -14.37
N ASP A 62 20.63 -11.77 -14.83
CA ASP A 62 20.38 -11.49 -16.25
C ASP A 62 20.31 -9.97 -16.51
N PRO A 63 21.48 -9.29 -16.48
CA PRO A 63 21.55 -7.85 -16.71
C PRO A 63 21.16 -7.45 -18.14
N VAL A 64 21.26 -8.36 -19.12
CA VAL A 64 20.95 -8.06 -20.52
C VAL A 64 19.44 -7.94 -20.72
N THR A 65 18.67 -8.91 -20.21
CA THR A 65 17.21 -8.83 -20.25
C THR A 65 16.70 -7.67 -19.42
N SER A 66 17.30 -7.45 -18.25
CA SER A 66 16.95 -6.32 -17.39
C SER A 66 17.22 -4.96 -18.07
N ALA A 67 18.33 -4.80 -18.79
CA ALA A 67 18.61 -3.60 -19.58
C ALA A 67 17.52 -3.29 -20.60
N LYS A 68 16.98 -4.32 -21.27
CA LYS A 68 15.88 -4.17 -22.24
C LYS A 68 14.60 -3.64 -21.57
N MET A 69 14.31 -4.08 -20.35
CA MET A 69 13.15 -3.59 -19.59
C MET A 69 13.26 -2.09 -19.28
N TYR A 70 14.49 -1.61 -19.08
CA TYR A 70 14.80 -0.20 -18.91
C TYR A 70 14.92 0.58 -20.24
N GLY A 71 14.66 -0.04 -21.39
CA GLY A 71 14.81 0.60 -22.70
C GLY A 71 16.25 0.94 -23.07
N LEU A 72 17.23 0.37 -22.36
CA LEU A 72 18.65 0.57 -22.64
C LEU A 72 19.08 -0.23 -23.87
N PRO A 73 20.18 0.16 -24.54
CA PRO A 73 20.75 -0.60 -25.65
C PRO A 73 20.93 -2.07 -25.29
N SER A 74 20.36 -2.94 -26.12
CA SER A 74 20.39 -4.40 -25.95
C SER A 74 21.66 -5.05 -26.49
N ASP A 75 22.58 -4.23 -27.00
CA ASP A 75 23.89 -4.62 -27.52
C ASP A 75 24.84 -5.15 -26.44
N GLY A 76 24.44 -5.07 -25.16
CA GLY A 76 25.26 -5.48 -24.04
C GLY A 76 26.42 -4.52 -23.80
N SER A 77 26.28 -3.25 -24.19
CA SER A 77 27.27 -2.22 -23.89
C SER A 77 27.62 -2.22 -22.41
N ILE A 78 28.92 -2.14 -22.10
CA ILE A 78 29.44 -2.23 -20.73
C ILE A 78 28.75 -1.20 -19.83
N SER A 79 28.49 0.01 -20.33
CA SER A 79 27.80 1.06 -19.58
C SER A 79 26.37 0.68 -19.18
N ALA A 80 25.58 0.09 -20.09
CA ALA A 80 24.22 -0.35 -19.78
C ALA A 80 24.22 -1.49 -18.75
N LEU A 81 25.13 -2.46 -18.89
CA LEU A 81 25.25 -3.58 -17.96
C LEU A 81 25.70 -3.12 -16.57
N CYS A 82 26.66 -2.19 -16.48
CA CYS A 82 27.10 -1.62 -15.22
C CYS A 82 25.96 -0.85 -14.52
N TRP A 83 25.20 -0.06 -15.29
CA TRP A 83 24.06 0.69 -14.76
C TRP A 83 22.99 -0.25 -14.18
N VAL A 84 22.60 -1.29 -14.93
CA VAL A 84 21.58 -2.27 -14.48
C VAL A 84 22.04 -3.03 -13.24
N LYS A 85 23.33 -3.40 -13.16
CA LYS A 85 23.87 -4.04 -11.96
C LYS A 85 23.85 -3.11 -10.75
N ALA A 86 24.13 -1.82 -10.94
CA ALA A 86 24.04 -0.83 -9.86
C ALA A 86 22.60 -0.67 -9.36
N VAL A 87 21.63 -0.62 -10.28
CA VAL A 87 20.19 -0.68 -9.97
C VAL A 87 19.85 -1.96 -9.21
N GLY A 88 20.40 -3.10 -9.63
CA GLY A 88 20.20 -4.38 -8.95
C GLY A 88 20.67 -4.37 -7.48
N VAL A 89 21.87 -3.86 -7.22
CA VAL A 89 22.39 -3.72 -5.85
C VAL A 89 21.53 -2.76 -5.03
N ARG A 90 21.12 -1.62 -5.61
CA ARG A 90 20.21 -0.66 -4.98
C ARG A 90 18.91 -1.33 -4.54
N ASP A 91 18.27 -2.10 -5.42
CA ASP A 91 16.99 -2.75 -5.12
C ASP A 91 17.13 -3.84 -4.04
N ILE A 92 18.25 -4.58 -4.04
CA ILE A 92 18.58 -5.50 -2.92
C ILE A 92 18.70 -4.72 -1.61
N CYS A 93 19.42 -3.61 -1.59
CA CYS A 93 19.56 -2.78 -0.38
C CYS A 93 18.22 -2.23 0.09
N LEU A 94 17.35 -1.78 -0.83
CA LEU A 94 16.00 -1.31 -0.50
C LEU A 94 15.13 -2.44 0.04
N GLY A 95 15.21 -3.63 -0.54
CA GLY A 95 14.49 -4.81 -0.07
C GLY A 95 14.92 -5.24 1.33
N ILE A 96 16.23 -5.36 1.57
CA ILE A 96 16.79 -5.64 2.91
C ILE A 96 16.39 -4.55 3.91
N GLY A 97 16.52 -3.28 3.53
CA GLY A 97 16.16 -2.14 4.38
C GLY A 97 14.68 -2.17 4.77
N THR A 98 13.78 -2.44 3.82
CA THR A 98 12.34 -2.58 4.07
C THR A 98 12.06 -3.66 5.10
N MET A 99 12.68 -4.84 4.95
CA MET A 99 12.51 -5.95 5.90
C MET A 99 13.10 -5.65 7.26
N ALA A 100 14.30 -5.05 7.30
CA ALA A 100 14.94 -4.67 8.55
C ALA A 100 14.10 -3.65 9.32
N PHE A 101 13.55 -2.63 8.65
CA PHE A 101 12.63 -1.69 9.29
C PHE A 101 11.34 -2.37 9.74
N LEU A 102 10.74 -3.23 8.91
CA LEU A 102 9.54 -3.99 9.29
C LEU A 102 9.75 -4.86 10.54
N MET A 103 10.94 -5.43 10.74
CA MET A 103 11.23 -6.32 11.85
C MET A 103 11.75 -5.60 13.10
N LEU A 104 12.60 -4.57 12.92
CA LEU A 104 13.37 -3.97 14.01
C LEU A 104 12.84 -2.61 14.43
N GLN A 105 12.38 -1.80 13.47
CA GLN A 105 11.90 -0.44 13.74
C GLN A 105 10.79 -0.02 12.76
N PRO A 106 9.56 -0.58 12.90
CA PRO A 106 8.50 -0.37 11.91
C PRO A 106 8.13 1.09 11.70
N SER A 107 8.28 1.94 12.72
CA SER A 107 8.01 3.38 12.64
C SER A 107 8.88 4.10 11.61
N ALA A 108 10.09 3.59 11.31
CA ALA A 108 10.97 4.14 10.29
C ALA A 108 10.39 4.00 8.87
N LEU A 109 9.46 3.05 8.63
CA LEU A 109 8.81 2.88 7.33
C LEU A 109 8.04 4.12 6.88
N ARG A 110 7.59 4.97 7.81
CA ARG A 110 6.94 6.26 7.49
C ARG A 110 7.84 7.21 6.72
N ILE A 111 9.15 7.14 6.95
CA ILE A 111 10.14 8.00 6.27
C ILE A 111 10.74 7.25 5.08
N PHE A 112 10.99 5.96 5.27
CA PHE A 112 11.64 5.13 4.26
C PHE A 112 10.76 4.89 3.03
N ALA A 113 9.46 4.58 3.20
CA ALA A 113 8.57 4.28 2.08
C ALA A 113 8.38 5.46 1.10
N PRO A 114 8.17 6.73 1.54
CA PRO A 114 8.21 7.87 0.64
C PRO A 114 9.55 8.02 -0.12
N THR A 115 10.67 7.69 0.52
CA THR A 115 11.99 7.78 -0.12
C THR A 115 12.12 6.71 -1.21
N MET A 116 11.66 5.49 -0.93
CA MET A 116 11.56 4.44 -1.95
C MET A 116 10.67 4.83 -3.12
N LEU A 117 9.57 5.54 -2.86
CA LEU A 117 8.66 6.00 -3.90
C LEU A 117 9.35 6.94 -4.89
N LEU A 118 10.30 7.78 -4.44
CA LEU A 118 11.09 8.62 -5.34
C LEU A 118 11.97 7.76 -6.26
N VAL A 119 12.55 6.68 -5.73
CA VAL A 119 13.37 5.76 -6.50
C VAL A 119 12.52 5.04 -7.54
N THR A 120 11.45 4.35 -7.12
CA THR A 120 10.59 3.59 -8.05
C THR A 120 9.86 4.49 -9.04
N GLY A 121 9.45 5.68 -8.61
CA GLY A 121 8.88 6.71 -9.48
C GLY A 121 9.88 7.20 -10.53
N SER A 122 11.16 7.32 -10.18
CA SER A 122 12.21 7.66 -11.15
C SER A 122 12.43 6.54 -12.17
N ASP A 123 12.41 5.27 -11.75
CA ASP A 123 12.52 4.13 -12.66
C ASP A 123 11.31 4.03 -13.60
N ALA A 124 10.11 4.28 -13.09
CA ALA A 124 8.90 4.37 -13.91
C ALA A 124 8.99 5.51 -14.93
N ALA A 125 9.52 6.68 -14.53
CA ALA A 125 9.72 7.79 -15.44
C ALA A 125 10.72 7.46 -16.57
N LEU A 126 11.82 6.77 -16.24
CA LEU A 126 12.82 6.33 -17.21
C LEU A 126 12.28 5.31 -18.22
N THR A 127 11.25 4.56 -17.84
CA THR A 127 10.67 3.51 -18.69
C THR A 127 9.41 3.94 -19.43
N ILE A 128 9.00 5.22 -19.38
CA ILE A 128 7.84 5.73 -20.12
C ILE A 128 8.04 5.53 -21.63
N GLY A 129 7.08 4.85 -22.26
CA GLY A 129 7.13 4.53 -23.69
C GLY A 129 8.00 3.31 -24.03
N GLY A 130 8.60 2.68 -23.02
CA GLY A 130 9.35 1.43 -23.14
C GLY A 130 8.48 0.18 -22.98
N PRO A 131 9.06 -1.02 -23.17
CA PRO A 131 8.33 -2.29 -23.13
C PRO A 131 7.81 -2.67 -21.73
N SER A 132 8.38 -2.12 -20.66
CA SER A 132 8.08 -2.50 -19.26
C SER A 132 7.50 -1.36 -18.43
N THR A 133 6.93 -0.32 -19.06
CA THR A 133 6.32 0.82 -18.35
C THR A 133 5.29 0.37 -17.31
N ALA A 134 4.43 -0.59 -17.65
CA ALA A 134 3.35 -1.06 -16.78
C ALA A 134 3.89 -1.71 -15.49
N ASP A 135 4.95 -2.51 -15.60
CA ASP A 135 5.56 -3.19 -14.45
C ASP A 135 6.18 -2.18 -13.48
N HIS A 136 6.83 -1.14 -14.02
CA HIS A 136 7.48 -0.10 -13.21
C HIS A 136 6.45 0.83 -12.56
N LEU A 137 5.35 1.15 -13.27
CA LEU A 137 4.22 1.88 -12.70
C LEU A 137 3.54 1.07 -11.59
N LEU A 138 3.36 -0.23 -11.77
CA LEU A 138 2.79 -1.10 -10.74
C LEU A 138 3.66 -1.09 -9.48
N GLY A 139 4.98 -1.23 -9.63
CA GLY A 139 5.92 -1.12 -8.51
C GLY A 139 5.80 0.21 -7.77
N SER A 140 5.72 1.32 -8.51
CA SER A 140 5.52 2.66 -7.96
C SER A 140 4.21 2.79 -7.19
N VAL A 141 3.10 2.25 -7.73
CA VAL A 141 1.79 2.26 -7.07
C VAL A 141 1.82 1.46 -5.76
N ILE A 142 2.42 0.27 -5.76
CA ILE A 142 2.52 -0.55 -4.55
C ILE A 142 3.31 0.17 -3.45
N VAL A 143 4.44 0.80 -3.80
CA VAL A 143 5.23 1.59 -2.84
C VAL A 143 4.47 2.84 -2.39
N GLY A 144 3.68 3.47 -3.27
CA GLY A 144 2.80 4.59 -2.92
C GLY A 144 1.71 4.19 -1.91
N LEU A 145 1.09 3.02 -2.10
CA LEU A 145 0.14 2.45 -1.15
C LEU A 145 0.79 2.15 0.19
N LEU A 146 2.00 1.56 0.19
CA LEU A 146 2.77 1.34 1.41
C LEU A 146 3.04 2.67 2.14
N SER A 147 3.47 3.70 1.41
CA SER A 147 3.75 5.02 1.96
C SER A 147 2.50 5.64 2.60
N ALA A 148 1.37 5.65 1.89
CA ALA A 148 0.10 6.16 2.41
C ALA A 148 -0.39 5.36 3.62
N ALA A 149 -0.30 4.03 3.58
CA ALA A 149 -0.69 3.17 4.68
C ALA A 149 0.20 3.39 5.92
N ALA A 150 1.53 3.51 5.74
CA ALA A 150 2.46 3.72 6.84
C ALA A 150 2.20 5.05 7.56
N TRP A 151 1.91 6.12 6.81
CA TRP A 151 1.54 7.43 7.37
C TRP A 151 0.18 7.41 8.07
N SER A 152 -0.76 6.60 7.57
CA SER A 152 -2.10 6.47 8.14
C SER A 152 -2.17 5.51 9.33
N ASP A 153 -1.15 4.68 9.53
CA ASP A 153 -1.14 3.65 10.57
C ASP A 153 -0.83 4.24 11.96
N PRO A 154 -1.80 4.29 12.90
CA PRO A 154 -1.57 4.85 14.23
C PRO A 154 -0.53 4.07 15.05
N PHE A 155 -0.27 2.79 14.74
CA PHE A 155 0.72 1.98 15.44
C PHE A 155 2.17 2.34 15.09
N LEU A 156 2.37 3.06 13.98
CA LEU A 156 3.69 3.55 13.56
C LEU A 156 3.96 4.99 14.00
N ALA A 157 3.02 5.63 14.69
CA ALA A 157 3.24 6.97 15.20
C ALA A 157 4.42 6.96 16.18
N PRO A 158 5.32 7.97 16.11
CA PRO A 158 6.27 8.16 17.18
C PRO A 158 5.46 8.24 18.48
N ALA A 159 5.86 7.49 19.51
CA ALA A 159 5.33 7.74 20.84
C ALA A 159 5.61 9.22 21.11
N GLU A 160 4.56 10.04 21.24
CA GLU A 160 4.72 11.45 21.58
C GLU A 160 5.67 11.49 22.76
N SER A 161 6.86 12.05 22.55
CA SER A 161 7.90 12.10 23.56
C SER A 161 7.30 12.83 24.75
N HIS A 162 6.90 12.07 25.78
CA HIS A 162 6.52 12.63 27.06
C HIS A 162 7.68 13.53 27.47
N SER A 163 7.43 14.84 27.36
CA SER A 163 8.25 15.97 27.77
C SER A 163 9.49 15.52 28.53
N TYR A 164 10.64 15.45 27.85
CA TYR A 164 11.94 15.37 28.53
C TYR A 164 12.04 16.63 29.38
N LYS A 165 11.65 16.53 30.66
CA LYS A 165 11.93 17.55 31.65
C LYS A 165 13.44 17.54 31.82
N HIS A 166 14.12 18.48 31.17
CA HIS A 166 15.47 18.85 31.52
C HIS A 166 15.46 19.23 33.01
N THR A 167 15.98 18.34 33.85
CA THR A 167 16.42 18.65 35.22
C THR A 167 17.89 19.00 35.20
#